data_AF-A0A965RLJ7-F1
#
_entry.id   AF-A0A965RLJ7-F1
#
_cell.length_a   1.000
_cell.length_b   1.000
_cell.length_c   1.000
_cell.angle_alpha   90.00
_cell.angle_beta   90.00
_cell.angle_gamma   90.00
#
_symmetry.space_group_name_H-M   'P 1'
#
loop_
_entity.id
_entity.type
_entity.pdbx_description
1 polymer ?
#
loop_
_entity_poly.entity_id
_entity_poly.type
_entity_poly.pdbx_seq_one_letter_code
_entity_poly.pdbx_strand_id
1 'polypeptide(L)' 'MMRAIFEFNLPEDQREYEIMSKSLKTQSFLWEFSQQLRAWHKYDHNFKDANDALDKIREEFYRLLNAHEVNIDL' A
#
# COMPACT_ATOMS: atom_id res chain seq x y z
N MET A 1 -12.40 -13.78 -23.78
CA MET A 1 -11.20 -13.03 -23.34
C MET A 1 -11.52 -11.55 -23.35
N MET A 2 -11.05 -10.79 -22.37
CA MET A 2 -11.20 -9.34 -22.32
C MET A 2 -9.83 -8.68 -22.47
N ARG A 3 -9.74 -7.64 -23.29
CA ARG A 3 -8.51 -6.88 -23.54
C ARG A 3 -8.78 -5.41 -23.23
N ALA A 4 -7.91 -4.81 -22.44
CA ALA A 4 -7.89 -3.36 -22.20
C ALA A 4 -6.55 -2.80 -22.70
N ILE A 5 -6.58 -1.59 -23.26
CA ILE A 5 -5.40 -0.83 -23.67
C ILE A 5 -5.55 0.54 -23.00
N PHE A 6 -4.48 0.99 -22.33
CA PHE A 6 -4.39 2.34 -21.77
C PHE A 6 -3.42 3.14 -22.63
N GLU A 7 -3.82 4.35 -22.99
CA GLU A 7 -3.03 5.31 -23.79
C GLU A 7 -2.79 6.55 -22.94
N PHE A 8 -1.55 7.04 -22.94
CA PHE A 8 -1.10 8.18 -22.13
C PHE A 8 -0.31 9.12 -23.05
N ASN A 9 -0.57 10.42 -22.96
CA ASN A 9 0.19 11.47 -23.63
C ASN A 9 1.34 11.91 -22.71
N LEU A 10 2.55 11.42 -22.94
CA LEU A 10 3.69 11.78 -22.09
C LEU A 10 4.46 12.97 -22.68
N PRO A 11 4.89 13.95 -21.86
CA PRO A 11 4.92 13.91 -20.38
C PRO A 11 3.64 14.43 -19.68
N GLU A 12 2.61 14.85 -20.39
CA GLU A 12 1.40 15.46 -19.82
C GLU A 12 0.67 14.55 -18.82
N ASP A 13 0.59 13.24 -19.13
CA ASP A 13 -0.08 12.19 -18.36
C ASP A 13 0.90 11.35 -17.52
N GLN A 14 2.09 11.90 -17.21
CA GLN A 14 3.15 11.16 -16.48
C GLN A 14 2.65 10.65 -15.12
N ARG A 15 1.87 11.45 -14.39
CA ARG A 15 1.36 11.09 -13.06
C ARG A 15 0.38 9.93 -13.14
N GLU A 16 -0.56 9.98 -14.08
CA GLU A 16 -1.56 8.94 -14.34
C GLU A 16 -0.89 7.63 -14.77
N TYR A 17 0.13 7.72 -15.62
CA TYR A 17 0.96 6.58 -16.01
C TYR A 17 1.68 5.95 -14.81
N GLU A 18 2.30 6.77 -13.95
CA GLU A 18 2.98 6.28 -12.75
C GLU A 18 2.04 5.62 -11.74
N ILE A 19 0.85 6.18 -11.53
CA ILE A 19 -0.19 5.59 -10.70
C ILE A 19 -0.64 4.25 -11.29
N MET A 20 -0.96 4.22 -12.59
CA MET A 20 -1.45 3.00 -13.25
C MET A 20 -0.41 1.89 -13.23
N SER A 21 0.85 2.20 -13.56
CA SER A 21 1.95 1.24 -13.59
C SER A 21 2.26 0.60 -12.22
N LYS A 22 1.94 1.30 -11.12
CA LYS A 22 2.12 0.82 -9.74
C LYS A 22 0.84 0.24 -9.10
N SER A 23 -0.28 0.20 -9.83
CA SER A 23 -1.59 -0.20 -9.29
C SER A 23 -1.61 -1.60 -8.68
N LEU A 24 -1.02 -2.60 -9.34
CA LEU A 24 -0.98 -3.98 -8.83
C LEU A 24 -0.15 -4.09 -7.56
N LYS A 25 1.01 -3.42 -7.49
CA LYS A 25 1.86 -3.38 -6.30
C LYS A 25 1.13 -2.70 -5.14
N THR A 26 0.43 -1.60 -5.44
CA THR A 26 -0.40 -0.88 -4.47
C THR A 26 -1.53 -1.76 -3.94
N GLN A 27 -2.18 -2.55 -4.81
CA GLN A 27 -3.22 -3.49 -4.40
C GLN A 27 -2.68 -4.60 -3.48
N SER A 28 -1.51 -5.17 -3.79
CA SER A 28 -0.85 -6.17 -2.93
C SER A 28 -0.50 -5.57 -1.56
N PHE A 29 0.09 -4.38 -1.54
CA PHE A 29 0.37 -3.62 -0.32
C PHE A 29 -0.88 -3.44 0.55
N LEU A 30 -1.98 -2.93 -0.03
CA LEU A 30 -3.23 -2.69 0.68
C LEU A 30 -3.81 -3.99 1.25
N TRP A 31 -3.74 -5.08 0.47
CA TRP A 31 -4.20 -6.38 0.93
C TRP A 31 -3.39 -6.88 2.11
N GLU A 32 -2.06 -6.89 2.03
CA GLU A 32 -1.19 -7.34 3.14
C GLU A 32 -1.35 -6.49 4.38
N PHE A 33 -1.40 -5.16 4.24
CA PHE A 33 -1.62 -4.26 5.36
C PHE A 33 -2.97 -4.55 6.04
N SER A 34 -4.04 -4.80 5.26
CA SER A 34 -5.34 -5.20 5.81
C SER A 34 -5.29 -6.53 6.55
N GLN A 35 -4.50 -7.51 6.07
CA GLN A 35 -4.34 -8.79 6.75
C GLN A 35 -3.61 -8.60 8.08
N GLN A 36 -2.60 -7.73 8.14
CA GLN A 36 -1.86 -7.45 9.36
C GLN A 36 -2.73 -6.76 10.41
N LEU A 37 -3.51 -5.75 10.01
CA LEU A 37 -4.49 -5.10 10.90
C LEU A 37 -5.49 -6.11 11.46
N ARG A 38 -6.00 -7.00 10.60
CA ARG A 38 -6.91 -8.08 11.02
C ARG A 38 -6.22 -9.06 11.96
N ALA A 39 -4.95 -9.37 11.76
CA ALA A 39 -4.19 -10.27 12.63
C ALA A 39 -4.05 -9.67 14.03
N TRP A 40 -3.67 -8.38 14.14
CA TRP A 40 -3.62 -7.68 15.43
C TRP A 40 -4.99 -7.56 16.11
N HIS A 41 -6.07 -7.43 15.36
CA HIS A 41 -7.42 -7.36 15.95
C HIS A 41 -7.94 -8.74 16.40
N LYS A 42 -7.61 -9.81 15.68
CA LYS A 42 -8.14 -11.17 15.93
C LYS A 42 -7.30 -11.94 16.95
N TYR A 43 -5.99 -11.77 16.90
CA TYR A 43 -5.04 -12.42 17.78
C TYR A 43 -4.47 -11.41 18.77
N ASP A 44 -3.79 -11.90 19.79
CA ASP A 44 -3.15 -11.00 20.75
C ASP A 44 -2.10 -10.11 20.08
N HIS A 45 -2.02 -8.86 20.52
CA HIS A 45 -1.02 -7.89 20.06
C HIS A 45 -0.20 -7.43 21.26
N ASN A 46 1.06 -7.07 21.02
CA ASN A 46 1.96 -6.63 22.08
C ASN A 46 1.96 -5.11 22.31
N PHE A 47 0.93 -4.40 21.84
CA PHE A 47 0.79 -2.96 22.04
C PHE A 47 0.64 -2.62 23.52
N LYS A 48 1.44 -1.68 24.00
CA LYS A 48 1.47 -1.25 25.41
C LYS A 48 0.37 -0.26 25.74
N ASP A 49 0.11 0.67 24.82
CA ASP A 49 -0.89 1.71 24.92
C ASP A 49 -1.28 2.19 23.50
N ALA A 50 -2.14 3.21 23.44
CA ALA A 50 -2.62 3.76 22.18
C ALA A 50 -1.51 4.42 21.34
N ASN A 51 -0.50 5.03 21.96
CA ASN A 51 0.61 5.66 21.23
C ASN A 51 1.53 4.58 20.64
N ASP A 52 1.86 3.54 21.41
CA ASP A 52 2.64 2.39 20.94
C ASP A 52 1.92 1.67 19.79
N ALA A 53 0.60 1.53 19.85
CA ALA A 53 -0.20 0.98 18.74
C ALA A 53 -0.09 1.85 17.47
N LEU A 54 -0.19 3.18 17.59
CA LEU A 54 -0.04 4.09 16.45
C LEU A 54 1.35 3.99 15.82
N ASP A 55 2.40 3.95 16.65
CA ASP A 55 3.78 3.79 16.19
C ASP A 55 3.97 2.46 15.45
N LYS A 56 3.46 1.35 16.00
CA LYS A 56 3.56 0.02 15.37
C LYS A 56 2.80 -0.09 14.06
N ILE A 57 1.60 0.49 13.99
CA ILE A 57 0.80 0.54 12.75
C ILE A 57 1.56 1.35 11.69
N ARG A 58 2.14 2.48 12.07
CA ARG A 58 2.90 3.34 11.16
C ARG A 58 4.20 2.67 10.69
N GLU A 59 4.95 2.02 11.59
CA GLU A 59 6.14 1.23 11.26
C GLU A 59 5.82 0.16 10.21
N GLU A 60 4.75 -0.61 10.43
CA GLU A 60 4.33 -1.66 9.51
C GLU A 60 3.86 -1.12 8.17
N PHE A 61 3.11 -0.01 8.18
CA PHE A 61 2.67 0.67 6.95
C PHE A 61 3.88 1.03 6.07
N TYR A 62 4.90 1.70 6.61
CA TYR A 62 6.08 2.07 5.83
C TYR A 62 6.98 0.87 5.49
N ARG A 63 7.03 -0.15 6.34
CA ARG A 63 7.73 -1.41 6.03
C ARG A 63 7.14 -2.07 4.79
N LEU A 64 5.80 -2.20 4.72
CA LEU A 64 5.10 -2.80 3.58
C LEU A 64 5.15 -1.90 2.35
N LEU A 65 5.03 -0.58 2.50
CA LEU A 65 5.14 0.38 1.40
C LEU A 65 6.49 0.26 0.68
N ASN A 66 7.58 0.13 1.45
CA ASN A 66 8.92 -0.14 0.91
C ASN A 66 9.03 -1.55 0.30
N ALA A 67 8.48 -2.58 0.95
CA ALA A 67 8.54 -3.95 0.46
C ALA A 67 7.83 -4.14 -0.89
N HIS A 68 6.77 -3.37 -1.15
CA HIS A 68 6.01 -3.39 -2.40
C HIS A 68 6.47 -2.31 -3.40
N GLU A 69 7.51 -1.53 -3.09
CA GLU A 69 7.99 -0.42 -3.93
C GLU A 69 6.88 0.58 -4.32
N VAL A 70 5.95 0.83 -3.40
CA VAL A 70 4.86 1.79 -3.58
C VAL A 70 5.36 3.17 -3.15
N ASN A 71 5.17 4.18 -4.00
CA ASN A 71 5.36 5.57 -3.61
C ASN A 71 3.99 6.23 -3.49
N ILE A 72 3.67 6.79 -2.32
CA ILE A 72 2.42 7.53 -2.07
C ILE A 72 2.61 9.05 -2.20
N ASP A 73 3.85 9.52 -2.28
CA ASP A 73 4.24 10.91 -2.49
C ASP A 73 4.54 11.14 -3.98
N LEU A 74 3.54 10.89 -4.84
CA LEU A 74 3.58 11.08 -6.30
C LEU A 74 3.15 12.48 -6.74
#